data_AF-A0A925TI49-F1
#
_entry.id   AF-A0A925TI49-F1
#
_cell.length_a   1.000
_cell.length_b   1.000
_cell.length_c   1.000
_cell.angle_alpha   90.00
_cell.angle_beta   90.00
_cell.angle_gamma   90.00
#
_symmetry.space_group_name_H-M   'P 1'
#
loop_
_entity.id
_entity.type
_entity.pdbx_description
1 polymer ?
#
loop_
_entity_poly.entity_id
_entity_poly.type
_entity_poly.pdbx_seq_one_letter_code
_entity_poly.pdbx_strand_id
1 'polypeptide(L)'
;MATPARQVPFAWPALTLDSSGVELRFAAPSSLAKDTPANLRITLALEQSTCSVVIVETLAPTATPRTELARFDLRYGCVFQIFSTPLSPSAAAHIAREPVRLRLLSGPPITIFTAAVATTPSDFPPEFSPHLLAAAPPAPPEAVLPRLATLACLQPFNWLHGCVVDALADAGDHAALSAHLGRWFHADGHLRYLGPHSEPRLDELFGLEPVLMFAALARHDPCHPAWKVLRRWLAKHTESDGLIIDRGLDAEGLASAVTYISIEAAYTVAYPLALAATALNEPSWRDLAVHQIRHRLAHLVRDGVVCQRAPLGGPGEQPHWARANAWFLLGLVKTLRALGDHDFVPEGIALLRTHAARILAAQRPDGLWSVYLDDPAASPPPPSRPCAPCGATGSTSPSCSRRCSSSPPSTPARE
;
A
#
# COMPACT_ATOMS: atom_id res chain seq x y z
N MET A 1 -14.58 19.19 16.90
CA MET A 1 -13.45 18.48 17.51
C MET A 1 -12.19 18.87 16.76
N ALA A 2 -11.08 19.13 17.44
CA ALA A 2 -9.82 19.43 16.76
C ALA A 2 -9.35 18.18 16.00
N THR A 3 -8.96 18.33 14.74
CA THR A 3 -8.35 17.24 13.97
C THR A 3 -7.08 16.78 14.69
N PRO A 4 -6.88 15.47 14.91
CA PRO A 4 -5.66 14.96 15.52
C PRO A 4 -4.42 15.48 14.77
N ALA A 5 -3.39 15.87 15.52
CA ALA A 5 -2.14 16.28 14.90
C ALA A 5 -1.49 15.07 14.19
N ARG A 6 -1.21 15.23 12.90
CA ARG A 6 -0.51 14.24 12.08
C ARG A 6 0.93 14.07 12.58
N GLN A 7 1.45 12.86 12.56
CA GLN A 7 2.78 12.55 13.09
C GLN A 7 3.65 11.85 12.07
N VAL A 8 4.96 12.14 12.09
CA VAL A 8 5.95 11.40 11.31
C VAL A 8 6.29 10.11 12.06
N PRO A 9 6.32 8.94 11.39
CA PRO A 9 6.66 7.68 12.04
C PRO A 9 7.98 7.72 12.77
N PHE A 10 8.03 7.09 13.94
CA PHE A 10 9.25 6.82 14.70
C PHE A 10 10.08 8.06 15.08
N ALA A 11 9.48 9.25 15.02
CA ALA A 11 10.19 10.53 15.14
C ALA A 11 11.39 10.65 14.18
N TRP A 12 11.31 9.98 13.03
CA TRP A 12 12.34 10.07 12.01
C TRP A 12 12.42 11.45 11.37
N PRO A 13 13.59 11.84 10.88
CA PRO A 13 13.79 13.17 10.36
C PRO A 13 13.02 13.34 9.05
N ALA A 14 12.28 14.43 8.97
CA ALA A 14 11.43 14.77 7.85
C ALA A 14 11.34 16.29 7.69
N LEU A 15 11.00 16.73 6.48
CA LEU A 15 10.76 18.14 6.18
C LEU A 15 9.48 18.29 5.38
N THR A 16 8.87 19.46 5.48
CA THR A 16 7.73 19.85 4.66
C THR A 16 8.20 20.65 3.46
N LEU A 17 7.81 20.21 2.27
CA LEU A 17 7.99 20.94 1.02
C LEU A 17 6.75 21.77 0.72
N ASP A 18 6.98 23.05 0.45
CA ASP A 18 5.99 24.00 -0.02
C ASP A 18 6.52 24.77 -1.23
N SER A 19 5.83 25.85 -1.61
CA SER A 19 6.21 26.69 -2.75
C SER A 19 7.50 27.50 -2.52
N SER A 20 7.93 27.68 -1.26
CA SER A 20 9.23 28.28 -0.93
C SER A 20 10.38 27.32 -1.23
N GLY A 21 10.14 26.01 -1.18
CA GLY A 21 11.12 24.99 -1.50
C GLY A 21 12.30 24.90 -0.52
N VAL A 22 13.04 23.80 -0.60
CA VAL A 22 14.15 23.48 0.29
C VAL A 22 15.36 23.06 -0.51
N GLU A 23 16.54 23.52 -0.07
CA GLU A 23 17.82 23.11 -0.65
C GLU A 23 18.27 21.80 -0.01
N LEU A 24 18.58 20.80 -0.83
CA LEU A 24 19.04 19.50 -0.40
C LEU A 24 20.27 19.06 -1.19
N ARG A 25 21.20 18.42 -0.50
CA ARG A 25 22.24 17.61 -1.11
C ARG A 25 21.79 16.15 -1.07
N PHE A 26 21.70 15.54 -2.24
CA PHE A 26 21.28 14.15 -2.36
C PHE A 26 22.45 13.22 -2.10
N ALA A 27 22.18 12.10 -1.44
CA ALA A 27 23.13 11.00 -1.43
C ALA A 27 23.27 10.45 -2.85
N ALA A 28 24.50 10.42 -3.35
CA ALA A 28 24.84 9.83 -4.64
C ALA A 28 25.67 8.56 -4.42
N PRO A 29 25.41 7.47 -5.16
CA PRO A 29 26.31 6.33 -5.16
C PRO A 29 27.69 6.78 -5.64
N SER A 30 28.75 6.34 -4.96
CA SER A 30 30.13 6.56 -5.42
C SER A 30 30.40 5.97 -6.80
N SER A 31 29.58 5.01 -7.23
CA SER A 31 29.62 4.32 -8.51
C SER A 31 28.81 4.99 -9.62
N LEU A 32 28.20 6.16 -9.41
CA LEU A 32 27.43 6.82 -10.45
C LEU A 32 28.36 7.39 -11.52
N ALA A 33 28.55 6.66 -12.62
CA ALA A 33 29.35 7.12 -13.74
C ALA A 33 28.67 8.29 -14.46
N LYS A 34 29.48 9.09 -15.17
CA LYS A 34 29.10 10.38 -15.79
C LYS A 34 27.90 10.28 -16.75
N ASP A 35 27.64 9.10 -17.30
CA ASP A 35 26.61 8.86 -18.32
C ASP A 35 25.59 7.78 -17.93
N THR A 36 25.56 7.34 -16.67
CA THR A 36 24.63 6.30 -16.22
C THR A 36 23.23 6.91 -16.03
N PRO A 37 22.19 6.40 -16.70
CA PRO A 37 20.82 6.77 -16.39
C PRO A 37 20.53 6.54 -14.91
N ALA A 38 19.81 7.45 -14.27
CA ALA A 38 19.48 7.34 -12.87
C ALA A 38 18.02 7.74 -12.64
N ASN A 39 17.48 7.30 -11.52
CA ASN A 39 16.24 7.81 -11.00
C ASN A 39 16.51 8.65 -9.75
N LEU A 40 15.77 9.73 -9.59
CA LEU A 40 15.67 10.42 -8.32
C LEU A 40 14.52 9.84 -7.52
N ARG A 41 14.75 9.56 -6.24
CA ARG A 41 13.73 9.04 -5.33
C ARG A 41 13.49 9.98 -4.17
N ILE A 42 12.21 10.10 -3.79
CA ILE A 42 11.76 10.73 -2.55
C ILE A 42 10.73 9.82 -1.88
N THR A 43 10.66 9.86 -0.54
CA THR A 43 9.74 9.02 0.23
C THR A 43 8.83 9.88 1.09
N LEU A 44 7.53 9.63 1.04
CA LEU A 44 6.58 10.34 1.88
C LEU A 44 6.73 9.92 3.35
N ALA A 45 6.82 10.93 4.22
CA ALA A 45 6.82 10.77 5.67
C ALA A 45 5.40 10.92 6.26
N LEU A 46 4.49 11.55 5.52
CA LEU A 46 3.07 11.61 5.87
C LEU A 46 2.23 11.31 4.63
N GLU A 47 1.07 10.69 4.86
CA GLU A 47 0.09 10.36 3.82
C GLU A 47 -0.39 11.59 3.05
N GLN A 48 -0.79 11.46 1.80
CA GLN A 48 -1.35 12.53 0.99
C GLN A 48 -2.66 12.07 0.39
N SER A 49 -3.74 12.79 0.66
CA SER A 49 -5.07 12.51 0.10
C SER A 49 -5.35 13.27 -1.21
N THR A 50 -4.34 13.95 -1.75
CA THR A 50 -4.46 14.81 -2.93
C THR A 50 -3.30 14.60 -3.91
N CYS A 51 -3.31 15.36 -5.00
CA CYS A 51 -2.23 15.38 -5.98
C CYS A 51 -1.33 16.60 -5.76
N SER A 52 -0.02 16.37 -5.75
CA SER A 52 1.01 17.40 -5.66
C SER A 52 2.07 17.19 -6.73
N VAL A 53 2.56 18.28 -7.31
CA VAL A 53 3.68 18.25 -8.25
C VAL A 53 4.88 18.88 -7.59
N VAL A 54 5.96 18.12 -7.47
CA VAL A 54 7.25 18.61 -6.96
C VAL A 54 8.22 18.67 -8.11
N ILE A 55 8.97 19.76 -8.19
CA ILE A 55 10.06 19.90 -9.15
C ILE A 55 11.39 19.99 -8.41
N VAL A 56 12.45 19.60 -9.12
CA VAL A 56 13.82 19.69 -8.68
C VAL A 56 14.53 20.63 -9.63
N GLU A 57 15.12 21.69 -9.08
CA GLU A 57 15.71 22.79 -9.85
C GLU A 57 17.15 23.02 -9.41
N THR A 58 17.99 23.52 -10.32
CA THR A 58 19.33 24.00 -9.98
C THR A 58 19.24 25.12 -8.93
N LEU A 59 20.30 25.28 -8.13
CA LEU A 59 20.51 26.55 -7.43
C LEU A 59 20.92 27.60 -8.45
N ALA A 60 20.19 28.70 -8.50
CA ALA A 60 20.55 29.84 -9.34
C ALA A 60 21.49 30.76 -8.55
N PRO A 61 22.63 31.20 -9.12
CA PRO A 61 23.19 32.50 -8.79
C PRO A 61 22.09 33.55 -9.01
N THR A 62 22.11 34.64 -8.23
CA THR A 62 21.10 35.72 -8.22
C THR A 62 20.72 36.31 -9.59
N ALA A 63 21.46 36.01 -10.67
CA ALA A 63 21.27 36.55 -12.02
C ALA A 63 20.93 35.51 -13.13
N THR A 64 20.82 34.22 -12.85
CA THR A 64 20.49 33.20 -13.89
C THR A 64 19.18 32.47 -13.57
N PRO A 65 18.32 32.16 -14.56
CA PRO A 65 17.12 31.39 -14.32
C PRO A 65 17.47 29.98 -13.83
N ARG A 66 16.73 29.50 -12.84
CA ARG A 66 16.83 28.11 -12.37
C ARG A 66 16.41 27.17 -13.50
N THR A 67 17.12 26.05 -13.64
CA THR A 67 16.80 25.02 -14.63
C THR A 67 16.09 23.86 -13.93
N GLU A 68 14.93 23.43 -14.44
CA GLU A 68 14.25 22.21 -13.97
C GLU A 68 15.05 20.97 -14.39
N LEU A 69 15.43 20.15 -13.41
CA LEU A 69 16.21 18.93 -13.57
C LEU A 69 15.32 17.68 -13.53
N ALA A 70 14.24 17.73 -12.75
CA ALA A 70 13.33 16.61 -12.55
C ALA A 70 11.96 17.06 -12.08
N ARG A 71 10.98 16.18 -12.25
CA ARG A 71 9.58 16.40 -11.82
C ARG A 71 8.99 15.12 -11.25
N PHE A 72 8.34 15.25 -10.10
CA PHE A 72 7.54 14.22 -9.47
C PHE A 72 6.06 14.58 -9.58
N ASP A 73 5.27 13.61 -10.02
CA ASP A 73 3.81 13.65 -9.95
C ASP A 73 3.39 12.73 -8.79
N LEU A 74 3.03 13.34 -7.66
CA LEU A 74 2.73 12.65 -6.42
C LEU A 74 1.23 12.60 -6.27
N ARG A 75 0.66 11.40 -6.41
CA ARG A 75 -0.78 11.21 -6.32
C ARG A 75 -1.07 10.23 -5.21
N TYR A 76 -1.84 10.66 -4.23
CA TYR A 76 -2.46 9.78 -3.23
C TYR A 76 -1.47 8.88 -2.49
N GLY A 77 -0.32 9.44 -2.13
CA GLY A 77 0.76 8.64 -1.59
C GLY A 77 0.56 8.30 -0.12
N CYS A 78 0.83 7.05 0.26
CA CYS A 78 0.85 6.64 1.66
C CYS A 78 2.23 6.88 2.30
N VAL A 79 2.28 6.82 3.64
CA VAL A 79 3.57 6.89 4.35
C VAL A 79 4.49 5.73 3.93
N PHE A 80 5.79 6.00 3.83
CA PHE A 80 6.82 5.10 3.26
C PHE A 80 6.73 4.87 1.75
N GLN A 81 5.76 5.45 1.05
CA GLN A 81 5.70 5.32 -0.41
C GLN A 81 6.86 6.08 -1.07
N ILE A 82 7.65 5.32 -1.83
CA ILE A 82 8.75 5.84 -2.63
C ILE A 82 8.21 6.29 -3.99
N PHE A 83 8.41 7.55 -4.32
CA PHE A 83 8.20 8.09 -5.66
C PHE A 83 9.53 8.20 -6.38
N SER A 84 9.52 7.86 -7.66
CA SER A 84 10.71 7.78 -8.50
C SER A 84 10.46 8.51 -9.80
N THR A 85 11.43 9.31 -10.24
CA THR A 85 11.38 9.99 -11.54
C THR A 85 12.70 9.77 -12.30
N PRO A 86 12.67 9.44 -13.60
CA PRO A 86 13.89 9.26 -14.38
C PRO A 86 14.61 10.60 -14.59
N LEU A 87 15.93 10.54 -14.59
CA LEU A 87 16.81 11.68 -14.85
C LEU A 87 17.54 11.50 -16.17
N SER A 88 17.81 12.61 -16.86
CA SER A 88 18.85 12.64 -17.88
C SER A 88 20.22 12.43 -17.23
N PRO A 89 21.22 11.91 -17.97
CA PRO A 89 22.58 11.77 -17.43
C PRO A 89 23.16 13.09 -16.92
N SER A 90 22.89 14.22 -17.60
CA SER A 90 23.34 15.54 -17.18
C SER A 90 22.67 16.01 -15.87
N ALA A 91 21.38 15.74 -15.68
CA ALA A 91 20.67 16.04 -14.44
C ALA A 91 21.18 15.17 -13.28
N ALA A 92 21.39 13.88 -13.51
CA ALA A 92 21.95 12.97 -12.52
C ALA A 92 23.37 13.41 -12.07
N ALA A 93 24.23 13.74 -13.03
CA ALA A 93 25.58 14.25 -12.75
C ALA A 93 25.58 15.62 -12.04
N HIS A 94 24.56 16.46 -12.26
CA HIS A 94 24.39 17.71 -11.53
C HIS A 94 23.98 17.45 -10.08
N ILE A 95 22.89 16.70 -9.86
CA ILE A 95 22.36 16.38 -8.53
C ILE A 95 23.39 15.65 -7.66
N ALA A 96 24.25 14.83 -8.25
CA ALA A 96 25.30 14.11 -7.53
C ALA A 96 26.43 15.02 -6.98
N ARG A 97 26.65 16.19 -7.59
CA ARG A 97 27.77 17.08 -7.25
C ARG A 97 27.33 18.31 -6.47
N GLU A 98 26.22 18.88 -6.88
CA GLU A 98 25.73 20.16 -6.39
C GLU A 98 24.45 19.98 -5.55
N PRO A 99 24.25 20.81 -4.52
CA PRO A 99 22.94 20.91 -3.90
C PRO A 99 21.92 21.42 -4.93
N VAL A 100 20.68 21.00 -4.77
CA VAL A 100 19.56 21.41 -5.64
C VAL A 100 18.37 21.83 -4.78
N ARG A 101 17.43 22.56 -5.38
CA ARG A 101 16.20 22.98 -4.69
C ARG A 101 15.05 22.07 -5.07
N LEU A 102 14.37 21.51 -4.09
CA LEU A 102 13.09 20.85 -4.26
C LEU A 102 12.00 21.86 -3.95
N ARG A 103 10.99 21.97 -4.79
CA ARG A 103 9.91 22.94 -4.60
C ARG A 103 8.58 22.35 -5.01
N LEU A 104 7.54 22.66 -4.25
CA LEU A 104 6.18 22.37 -4.62
C LEU A 104 5.76 23.33 -5.75
N LEU A 105 5.44 22.77 -6.91
CA LEU A 105 4.92 23.52 -8.05
C LEU A 105 3.40 23.69 -7.94
N SER A 106 2.69 22.64 -7.52
CA SER A 106 1.24 22.65 -7.33
C SER A 106 0.81 21.59 -6.31
N GLY A 107 -0.41 21.73 -5.79
CA GLY A 107 -0.96 20.89 -4.72
C GLY A 107 -0.70 21.45 -3.32
N PRO A 108 -1.14 20.75 -2.26
CA PRO A 108 -0.85 21.12 -0.89
C PRO A 108 0.58 20.73 -0.47
N PRO A 109 1.10 21.31 0.64
CA PRO A 109 2.38 20.94 1.21
C PRO A 109 2.50 19.45 1.48
N ILE A 110 3.66 18.88 1.17
CA ILE A 110 3.96 17.47 1.41
C ILE A 110 5.09 17.32 2.42
N THR A 111 5.11 16.22 3.14
CA THR A 111 6.18 15.92 4.09
C THR A 111 6.93 14.68 3.63
N ILE A 112 8.24 14.80 3.46
CA ILE A 112 9.13 13.73 3.01
C ILE A 112 10.15 13.40 4.08
N PHE A 113 10.59 12.14 4.13
CA PHE A 113 11.72 11.73 4.97
C PHE A 113 13.02 12.37 4.45
N THR A 114 13.93 12.69 5.35
CA THR A 114 15.25 13.24 5.00
C THR A 114 16.22 13.21 6.18
N ALA A 115 17.43 12.71 5.96
CA ALA A 115 18.53 12.78 6.93
C ALA A 115 19.15 14.19 7.06
N ALA A 116 18.76 15.15 6.23
CA ALA A 116 19.46 16.43 6.11
C ALA A 116 19.13 17.47 7.20
N VAL A 117 18.08 17.26 8.00
CA VAL A 117 17.51 18.30 8.88
C VAL A 117 17.63 18.02 10.38
N ALA A 118 18.12 16.83 10.77
CA ALA A 118 18.31 16.48 12.17
C ALA A 118 19.35 15.37 12.33
N THR A 119 19.77 15.14 13.57
CA THR A 119 20.52 13.93 13.93
C THR A 119 19.71 12.72 13.52
N THR A 120 20.23 11.97 12.55
CA THR A 120 19.55 10.80 12.01
C THR A 120 19.66 9.66 13.04
N PRO A 121 18.54 9.12 13.53
CA PRO A 121 18.55 7.94 14.39
C PRO A 121 19.30 6.79 13.71
N SER A 122 20.00 5.97 14.49
CA SER A 122 20.79 4.83 13.97
C SER A 122 19.93 3.80 13.22
N ASP A 123 18.62 3.86 13.41
CA ASP A 123 17.65 2.90 12.91
C ASP A 123 16.80 3.46 11.75
N PHE A 124 17.10 4.68 11.28
CA PHE A 124 16.49 5.30 10.11
C PHE A 124 17.06 4.67 8.82
N PRO A 125 16.22 4.08 7.95
CA PRO A 125 16.67 3.52 6.68
C PRO A 125 17.13 4.63 5.74
N PRO A 126 18.41 4.65 5.32
CA PRO A 126 18.92 5.69 4.42
C PRO A 126 18.17 5.74 3.08
N GLU A 127 17.53 4.64 2.67
CA GLU A 127 16.74 4.56 1.44
C GLU A 127 15.44 5.35 1.50
N PHE A 128 14.97 5.76 2.68
CA PHE A 128 13.86 6.69 2.78
C PHE A 128 14.28 8.14 2.58
N SER A 129 15.56 8.47 2.77
CA SER A 129 16.06 9.80 2.40
C SER A 129 16.07 10.00 0.88
N PRO A 130 15.99 11.26 0.42
CA PRO A 130 16.11 11.56 -1.00
C PRO A 130 17.47 11.10 -1.53
N HIS A 131 17.46 10.26 -2.56
CA HIS A 131 18.68 9.66 -3.11
C HIS A 131 18.60 9.42 -4.61
N LEU A 132 19.78 9.30 -5.22
CA LEU A 132 19.92 8.84 -6.60
C LEU A 132 20.00 7.32 -6.63
N LEU A 133 19.18 6.70 -7.48
CA LEU A 133 19.27 5.29 -7.82
C LEU A 133 19.86 5.16 -9.23
N ALA A 134 21.10 4.69 -9.32
CA ALA A 134 21.71 4.36 -10.60
C ALA A 134 20.94 3.21 -11.28
N ALA A 135 20.81 3.27 -12.61
CA ALA A 135 20.35 2.14 -13.39
C ALA A 135 21.37 1.01 -13.25
N ALA A 136 20.94 -0.11 -12.68
CA ALA A 136 21.70 -1.34 -12.59
C ALA A 136 21.01 -2.43 -13.42
N PRO A 137 21.75 -3.46 -13.86
CA PRO A 137 21.13 -4.68 -14.37
C PRO A 137 20.10 -5.21 -13.36
N PRO A 138 19.05 -5.92 -13.82
CA PRO A 138 18.12 -6.57 -12.92
C PRO A 138 18.87 -7.40 -11.89
N ALA A 139 18.58 -7.17 -10.62
CA ALA A 139 19.11 -8.00 -9.56
C ALA A 139 18.58 -9.43 -9.75
N PRO A 140 19.37 -10.46 -9.42
CA PRO A 140 18.91 -11.82 -9.57
C PRO A 140 17.85 -12.13 -8.49
N PRO A 141 16.95 -13.12 -8.70
CA PRO A 141 15.82 -13.39 -7.80
C PRO A 141 16.21 -13.59 -6.33
N GLU A 142 17.39 -14.16 -6.06
CA GLU A 142 17.93 -14.35 -4.72
C GLU A 142 18.18 -13.06 -3.94
N ALA A 143 18.26 -11.90 -4.61
CA ALA A 143 18.41 -10.61 -3.95
C ALA A 143 17.12 -10.11 -3.29
N VAL A 144 15.97 -10.72 -3.60
CA VAL A 144 14.66 -10.28 -3.09
C VAL A 144 14.55 -10.48 -1.57
N LEU A 145 14.88 -11.67 -1.05
CA LEU A 145 14.74 -11.97 0.38
C LEU A 145 15.67 -11.12 1.26
N PRO A 146 16.98 -10.99 0.95
CA PRO A 146 17.86 -10.10 1.71
C PRO A 146 17.37 -8.65 1.71
N ARG A 147 16.78 -8.17 0.60
CA ARG A 147 16.22 -6.82 0.54
C ARG A 147 14.96 -6.69 1.37
N LEU A 148 14.05 -7.65 1.28
CA LEU A 148 12.80 -7.71 2.04
C LEU A 148 13.04 -7.73 3.55
N ALA A 149 14.13 -8.38 3.98
CA ALA A 149 14.56 -8.47 5.37
C ALA A 149 15.05 -7.13 5.97
N THR A 150 15.25 -6.11 5.14
CA THR A 150 15.69 -4.78 5.60
C THR A 150 14.51 -3.87 5.94
N LEU A 151 14.73 -2.95 6.86
CA LEU A 151 13.76 -1.90 7.20
C LEU A 151 13.47 -0.91 6.06
N ALA A 152 14.24 -0.96 4.96
CA ALA A 152 13.90 -0.24 3.74
C ALA A 152 12.62 -0.75 3.06
N CYS A 153 12.12 -1.92 3.48
CA CYS A 153 10.83 -2.48 3.10
C CYS A 153 9.74 -2.25 4.17
N LEU A 154 9.93 -1.33 5.11
CA LEU A 154 8.84 -0.88 5.98
C LEU A 154 7.69 -0.30 5.16
N GLN A 155 6.48 -0.56 5.65
CA GLN A 155 5.21 -0.14 5.05
C GLN A 155 4.27 0.29 6.19
N PRO A 156 3.18 1.02 5.91
CA PRO A 156 2.18 1.36 6.92
C PRO A 156 1.64 0.10 7.62
N PHE A 157 1.26 0.21 8.89
CA PHE A 157 0.66 -0.91 9.64
C PHE A 157 -0.76 -1.22 9.13
N ASN A 158 -0.81 -1.95 8.02
CA ASN A 158 -2.00 -2.45 7.35
C ASN A 158 -1.62 -3.68 6.52
N TRP A 159 -2.42 -4.03 5.51
CA TRP A 159 -2.13 -5.17 4.64
C TRP A 159 -0.80 -5.06 3.89
N LEU A 160 -0.30 -3.84 3.58
CA LEU A 160 0.98 -3.64 2.88
C LEU A 160 2.12 -4.22 3.71
N HIS A 161 2.20 -3.81 4.99
CA HIS A 161 3.22 -4.36 5.87
C HIS A 161 2.92 -5.81 6.27
N GLY A 162 1.63 -6.17 6.38
CA GLY A 162 1.20 -7.54 6.57
C GLY A 162 1.77 -8.50 5.53
N CYS A 163 1.83 -8.11 4.26
CA CYS A 163 2.47 -8.89 3.21
C CYS A 163 3.98 -9.06 3.42
N VAL A 164 4.67 -8.01 3.88
CA VAL A 164 6.11 -8.06 4.17
C VAL A 164 6.40 -9.06 5.30
N VAL A 165 5.69 -8.94 6.42
CA VAL A 165 5.91 -9.82 7.57
C VAL A 165 5.41 -11.25 7.33
N ASP A 166 4.36 -11.45 6.52
CA ASP A 166 3.92 -12.79 6.12
C ASP A 166 4.97 -13.49 5.24
N ALA A 167 5.58 -12.76 4.30
CA ALA A 167 6.65 -13.29 3.46
C ALA A 167 7.93 -13.59 4.26
N LEU A 168 8.31 -12.74 5.23
CA LEU A 168 9.43 -13.02 6.12
C LEU A 168 9.17 -14.24 7.02
N ALA A 169 7.94 -14.39 7.51
CA ALA A 169 7.53 -15.56 8.28
C ALA A 169 7.56 -16.85 7.44
N ASP A 170 7.12 -16.80 6.19
CA ASP A 170 7.21 -17.93 5.25
C ASP A 170 8.67 -18.29 4.89
N ALA A 171 9.54 -17.28 4.79
CA ALA A 171 10.97 -17.47 4.52
C ALA A 171 11.76 -17.99 5.74
N GLY A 172 11.18 -17.97 6.94
CA GLY A 172 11.84 -18.38 8.18
C GLY A 172 12.89 -17.38 8.69
N ASP A 173 12.88 -16.13 8.22
CA ASP A 173 13.79 -15.09 8.70
C ASP A 173 13.28 -14.47 10.00
N HIS A 174 13.48 -15.19 11.11
CA HIS A 174 13.00 -14.78 12.43
C HIS A 174 13.61 -13.46 12.92
N ALA A 175 14.85 -13.16 12.55
CA ALA A 175 15.52 -11.94 12.97
C ALA A 175 14.92 -10.71 12.27
N ALA A 176 14.76 -10.77 10.95
CA ALA A 176 14.10 -9.69 10.21
C ALA A 176 12.63 -9.55 10.60
N LEU A 177 11.91 -10.68 10.77
CA LEU A 177 10.53 -10.68 11.23
C LEU A 177 10.39 -9.96 12.59
N SER A 178 11.27 -10.27 13.55
CA SER A 178 11.29 -9.60 14.85
C SER A 178 11.55 -8.11 14.72
N ALA A 179 12.53 -7.71 13.90
CA ALA A 179 12.87 -6.32 13.67
C ALA A 179 11.71 -5.52 13.05
N HIS A 180 10.95 -6.12 12.13
CA HIS A 180 9.78 -5.50 11.50
C HIS A 180 8.60 -5.42 12.48
N LEU A 181 8.26 -6.51 13.17
CA LEU A 181 7.15 -6.54 14.13
C LEU A 181 7.40 -5.60 15.31
N GLY A 182 8.64 -5.52 15.81
CA GLY A 182 9.04 -4.64 16.90
C GLY A 182 8.87 -3.14 16.64
N ARG A 183 8.59 -2.74 15.38
CA ARG A 183 8.22 -1.36 15.04
C ARG A 183 6.81 -0.98 15.48
N TRP A 184 5.93 -1.96 15.65
CA TRP A 184 4.51 -1.73 15.91
C TRP A 184 4.03 -2.43 17.18
N PHE A 185 4.56 -3.63 17.43
CA PHE A 185 4.33 -4.42 18.64
C PHE A 185 5.50 -4.20 19.60
N HIS A 186 5.32 -3.30 20.56
CA HIS A 186 6.40 -2.90 21.46
C HIS A 186 6.58 -3.90 22.61
N ALA A 187 7.81 -3.99 23.12
CA ALA A 187 8.16 -4.86 24.24
C ALA A 187 7.40 -4.56 25.54
N ASP A 188 6.81 -3.37 25.69
CA ASP A 188 5.92 -3.02 26.78
C ASP A 188 4.47 -3.56 26.60
N GLY A 189 4.24 -4.35 25.54
CA GLY A 189 2.99 -5.01 25.25
C GLY A 189 1.95 -4.13 24.56
N HIS A 190 2.31 -2.91 24.17
CA HIS A 190 1.41 -1.99 23.47
C HIS A 190 1.56 -2.09 21.96
N LEU A 191 0.43 -1.95 21.27
CA LEU A 191 0.39 -1.70 19.83
C LEU A 191 0.39 -0.20 19.58
N ARG A 192 1.39 0.29 18.83
CA ARG A 192 1.47 1.70 18.41
C ARG A 192 1.77 1.76 16.93
N TYR A 193 0.99 2.55 16.21
CA TYR A 193 1.23 2.79 14.78
C TYR A 193 0.56 4.08 14.34
N LEU A 194 0.77 4.45 13.06
CA LEU A 194 0.02 5.51 12.43
C LEU A 194 -1.07 4.92 11.55
N GLY A 195 -2.33 5.22 11.88
CA GLY A 195 -3.48 4.88 11.06
C GLY A 195 -3.56 5.74 9.78
N PRO A 196 -4.70 5.69 9.08
CA PRO A 196 -4.95 6.56 7.94
C PRO A 196 -4.71 8.03 8.30
N HIS A 197 -4.29 8.80 7.30
CA HIS A 197 -3.94 10.21 7.42
C HIS A 197 -2.77 10.51 8.36
N SER A 198 -2.02 9.48 8.74
CA SER A 198 -0.86 9.56 9.65
C SER A 198 -1.24 9.96 11.07
N GLU A 199 -2.41 9.51 11.53
CA GLU A 199 -2.89 9.73 12.90
C GLU A 199 -2.34 8.65 13.85
N PRO A 200 -1.84 9.02 15.04
CA PRO A 200 -1.36 8.03 16.01
C PRO A 200 -2.50 7.16 16.54
N ARG A 201 -2.24 5.86 16.65
CA ARG A 201 -3.16 4.84 17.17
C ARG A 201 -2.47 4.06 18.28
N LEU A 202 -3.20 3.83 19.39
CA LEU A 202 -2.70 3.09 20.55
C LEU A 202 -3.72 2.01 20.94
N ASP A 203 -3.29 0.75 20.92
CA ASP A 203 -4.07 -0.40 21.37
C ASP A 203 -5.48 -0.54 20.73
N GLU A 204 -5.60 -0.09 19.48
CA GLU A 204 -6.79 -0.20 18.64
C GLU A 204 -6.41 -0.60 17.22
N LEU A 205 -7.37 -1.16 16.45
CA LEU A 205 -7.18 -1.47 15.03
C LEU A 205 -8.14 -0.63 14.19
N PHE A 206 -7.66 -0.22 13.03
CA PHE A 206 -8.42 0.54 12.05
C PHE A 206 -8.76 -0.34 10.84
N GLY A 207 -10.04 -0.69 10.67
CA GLY A 207 -10.51 -1.50 9.54
C GLY A 207 -10.04 -2.97 9.57
N LEU A 208 -10.28 -3.67 8.46
CA LEU A 208 -9.97 -5.10 8.33
C LEU A 208 -8.49 -5.38 8.02
N GLU A 209 -7.80 -4.43 7.39
CA GLU A 209 -6.47 -4.63 6.82
C GLU A 209 -5.38 -4.97 7.86
N PRO A 210 -5.33 -4.30 9.04
CA PRO A 210 -4.30 -4.58 10.03
C PRO A 210 -4.39 -5.96 10.67
N VAL A 211 -5.51 -6.67 10.52
CA VAL A 211 -5.68 -8.04 11.05
C VAL A 211 -4.64 -9.00 10.44
N LEU A 212 -4.17 -8.73 9.21
CA LEU A 212 -3.11 -9.53 8.56
C LEU A 212 -1.81 -9.57 9.38
N MET A 213 -1.47 -8.49 10.09
CA MET A 213 -0.26 -8.42 10.94
C MET A 213 -0.25 -9.50 12.03
N PHE A 214 -1.42 -9.92 12.49
CA PHE A 214 -1.56 -10.95 13.51
C PHE A 214 -1.23 -12.36 13.00
N ALA A 215 -1.28 -12.61 11.68
CA ALA A 215 -0.81 -13.90 11.14
C ALA A 215 0.70 -14.08 11.30
N ALA A 216 1.46 -13.00 11.21
CA ALA A 216 2.89 -13.02 11.47
C ALA A 216 3.17 -13.07 12.98
N LEU A 217 2.42 -12.30 13.77
CA LEU A 217 2.53 -12.31 15.24
C LEU A 217 2.26 -13.70 15.84
N ALA A 218 1.24 -14.43 15.35
CA ALA A 218 0.95 -15.79 15.82
C ALA A 218 2.08 -16.79 15.58
N ARG A 219 2.90 -16.58 14.53
CA ARG A 219 4.08 -17.40 14.25
C ARG A 219 5.34 -16.94 14.99
N HIS A 220 5.40 -15.67 15.39
CA HIS A 220 6.58 -15.08 16.03
C HIS A 220 6.48 -15.06 17.55
N ASP A 221 5.39 -14.53 18.09
CA ASP A 221 5.14 -14.34 19.52
C ASP A 221 3.65 -14.53 19.85
N PRO A 222 3.21 -15.79 20.01
CA PRO A 222 1.81 -16.10 20.36
C PRO A 222 1.43 -15.61 21.77
N CYS A 223 2.39 -15.23 22.61
CA CYS A 223 2.15 -14.73 23.96
C CYS A 223 2.07 -13.19 24.02
N HIS A 224 2.26 -12.49 22.91
CA HIS A 224 2.29 -11.03 22.89
C HIS A 224 0.98 -10.40 23.41
N PRO A 225 1.00 -9.40 24.31
CA PRO A 225 -0.22 -8.83 24.88
C PRO A 225 -1.18 -8.17 23.87
N ALA A 226 -0.71 -7.84 22.66
CA ALA A 226 -1.54 -7.25 21.59
C ALA A 226 -2.72 -8.14 21.15
N TRP A 227 -2.74 -9.44 21.49
CA TRP A 227 -3.93 -10.28 21.27
C TRP A 227 -5.19 -9.74 21.94
N LYS A 228 -5.05 -9.02 23.07
CA LYS A 228 -6.16 -8.32 23.73
C LYS A 228 -6.79 -7.26 22.81
N VAL A 229 -5.99 -6.63 21.96
CA VAL A 229 -6.43 -5.61 21.00
C VAL A 229 -7.28 -6.26 19.92
N LEU A 230 -6.79 -7.34 19.30
CA LEU A 230 -7.55 -8.09 18.29
C LEU A 230 -8.86 -8.64 18.85
N ARG A 231 -8.85 -9.25 20.04
CA ARG A 231 -10.08 -9.78 20.70
C ARG A 231 -11.13 -8.70 20.91
N ARG A 232 -10.74 -7.54 21.44
CA ARG A 232 -11.65 -6.39 21.62
C ARG A 232 -12.17 -5.87 20.29
N TRP A 233 -11.33 -5.86 19.25
CA TRP A 233 -11.73 -5.41 17.94
C TRP A 233 -12.74 -6.39 17.30
N LEU A 234 -12.46 -7.69 17.34
CA LEU A 234 -13.37 -8.74 16.84
C LEU A 234 -14.73 -8.66 17.53
N ALA A 235 -14.77 -8.50 18.85
CA ALA A 235 -16.02 -8.37 19.61
C ALA A 235 -16.89 -7.17 19.18
N LYS A 236 -16.30 -6.13 18.57
CA LYS A 236 -17.00 -4.93 18.08
C LYS A 236 -17.38 -4.98 16.60
N HIS A 237 -16.68 -5.79 15.80
CA HIS A 237 -16.78 -5.79 14.33
C HIS A 237 -17.33 -7.10 13.76
N THR A 238 -17.67 -8.06 14.62
CA THR A 238 -18.35 -9.28 14.24
C THR A 238 -19.86 -9.09 14.38
N GLU A 239 -20.59 -9.28 13.30
CA GLU A 239 -22.05 -9.25 13.29
C GLU A 239 -22.64 -10.47 14.03
N SER A 240 -23.95 -10.44 14.28
CA SER A 240 -24.65 -11.53 14.99
C SER A 240 -24.59 -12.88 14.26
N ASP A 241 -24.41 -12.88 12.94
CA ASP A 241 -24.22 -14.08 12.12
C ASP A 241 -22.77 -14.59 12.12
N GLY A 242 -21.83 -13.83 12.68
CA GLY A 242 -20.40 -14.14 12.69
C GLY A 242 -19.60 -13.44 11.59
N LEU A 243 -20.22 -12.67 10.70
CA LEU A 243 -19.51 -11.96 9.65
C LEU A 243 -18.70 -10.79 10.22
N ILE A 244 -17.40 -10.74 9.90
CA ILE A 244 -16.56 -9.59 10.25
C ILE A 244 -16.58 -8.61 9.10
N ILE A 245 -17.09 -7.41 9.38
CA ILE A 245 -17.36 -6.38 8.39
C ILE A 245 -16.44 -5.16 8.54
N ASP A 246 -16.23 -4.47 7.42
CA ASP A 246 -15.67 -3.12 7.48
C ASP A 246 -16.81 -2.12 7.60
N ARG A 247 -16.89 -1.47 8.76
CA ARG A 247 -17.91 -0.42 8.99
C ARG A 247 -17.57 0.87 8.27
N GLY A 248 -16.38 0.98 7.67
CA GLY A 248 -15.91 2.14 6.91
C GLY A 248 -15.87 3.43 7.73
N LEU A 249 -15.07 4.38 7.28
CA LEU A 249 -15.29 5.78 7.65
C LEU A 249 -15.78 6.55 6.42
N ASP A 250 -16.61 7.56 6.63
CA ASP A 250 -16.93 8.58 5.63
C ASP A 250 -15.72 9.52 5.42
N ALA A 251 -15.89 10.50 4.52
CA ALA A 251 -14.81 11.41 4.13
C ALA A 251 -14.31 12.28 5.29
N GLU A 252 -15.10 12.41 6.35
CA GLU A 252 -14.84 13.17 7.56
C GLU A 252 -14.29 12.31 8.70
N GLY A 253 -14.07 11.01 8.47
CA GLY A 253 -13.59 10.09 9.48
C GLY A 253 -14.66 9.63 10.47
N LEU A 254 -15.95 9.79 10.14
CA LEU A 254 -17.08 9.29 10.91
C LEU A 254 -17.50 7.91 10.42
N ALA A 255 -18.13 7.09 11.27
CA ALA A 255 -18.60 5.76 10.86
C ALA A 255 -19.51 5.88 9.62
N SER A 256 -19.15 5.19 8.54
CA SER A 256 -19.98 5.20 7.33
C SER A 256 -21.32 4.54 7.62
N ALA A 257 -22.42 5.10 7.09
CA ALA A 257 -23.72 4.43 7.13
C ALA A 257 -23.73 3.15 6.29
N VAL A 258 -22.75 2.99 5.39
CA VAL A 258 -22.64 1.84 4.48
C VAL A 258 -21.53 0.92 4.94
N THR A 259 -21.94 -0.29 5.33
CA THR A 259 -21.01 -1.39 5.61
C THR A 259 -20.61 -2.07 4.31
N TYR A 260 -19.31 -2.38 4.17
CA TYR A 260 -18.79 -3.11 3.03
C TYR A 260 -18.27 -4.49 3.42
N ILE A 261 -18.44 -5.44 2.49
CA ILE A 261 -17.76 -6.73 2.50
C ILE A 261 -16.75 -6.76 1.35
N SER A 262 -15.53 -7.23 1.61
CA SER A 262 -14.46 -7.38 0.61
C SER A 262 -13.95 -8.81 0.55
N ILE A 263 -13.66 -9.29 -0.66
CA ILE A 263 -13.08 -10.61 -0.92
C ILE A 263 -11.63 -10.68 -0.44
N GLU A 264 -10.95 -9.53 -0.37
CA GLU A 264 -9.56 -9.42 0.09
C GLU A 264 -9.42 -9.86 1.57
N ALA A 265 -10.50 -9.78 2.34
CA ALA A 265 -10.54 -10.26 3.72
C ALA A 265 -10.56 -11.80 3.86
N ALA A 266 -10.59 -12.55 2.75
CA ALA A 266 -10.12 -13.94 2.78
C ALA A 266 -8.65 -14.03 3.21
N TYR A 267 -7.81 -13.08 2.76
CA TYR A 267 -6.40 -13.00 3.13
C TYR A 267 -6.15 -12.16 4.37
N THR A 268 -6.83 -11.01 4.51
CA THR A 268 -6.55 -10.10 5.64
C THR A 268 -7.28 -10.48 6.94
N VAL A 269 -8.32 -11.34 6.91
CA VAL A 269 -9.09 -11.72 8.10
C VAL A 269 -9.17 -13.24 8.29
N ALA A 270 -9.71 -13.98 7.32
CA ALA A 270 -9.93 -15.43 7.49
C ALA A 270 -8.62 -16.19 7.75
N TYR A 271 -7.58 -15.90 6.96
CA TYR A 271 -6.27 -16.52 7.14
C TYR A 271 -5.64 -16.24 8.53
N PRO A 272 -5.51 -14.98 8.99
CA PRO A 272 -5.02 -14.68 10.33
C PRO A 272 -5.82 -15.37 11.44
N LEU A 273 -7.15 -15.44 11.33
CA LEU A 273 -7.99 -16.14 12.30
C LEU A 273 -7.67 -17.64 12.35
N ALA A 274 -7.61 -18.32 11.20
CA ALA A 274 -7.31 -19.74 11.14
C ALA A 274 -5.93 -20.06 11.74
N LEU A 275 -4.95 -19.20 11.48
CA LEU A 275 -3.59 -19.39 11.99
C LEU A 275 -3.48 -19.06 13.49
N ALA A 276 -4.11 -17.97 13.94
CA ALA A 276 -4.15 -17.60 15.34
C ALA A 276 -4.94 -18.60 16.19
N ALA A 277 -5.98 -19.24 15.64
CA ALA A 277 -6.75 -20.28 16.33
C ALA A 277 -5.86 -21.40 16.88
N THR A 278 -4.89 -21.84 16.08
CA THR A 278 -3.90 -22.85 16.50
C THR A 278 -2.92 -22.28 17.50
N ALA A 279 -2.36 -21.10 17.23
CA ALA A 279 -1.34 -20.47 18.07
C ALA A 279 -1.85 -20.10 19.48
N LEU A 280 -3.14 -19.79 19.61
CA LEU A 280 -3.78 -19.35 20.85
C LEU A 280 -4.67 -20.41 21.51
N ASN A 281 -4.77 -21.60 20.90
CA ASN A 281 -5.71 -22.65 21.32
C ASN A 281 -7.18 -22.16 21.40
N GLU A 282 -7.62 -21.43 20.36
CA GLU A 282 -8.96 -20.86 20.22
C GLU A 282 -9.68 -21.54 19.05
N PRO A 283 -10.20 -22.78 19.21
CA PRO A 283 -10.76 -23.56 18.09
C PRO A 283 -11.93 -22.87 17.39
N SER A 284 -12.73 -22.08 18.12
CA SER A 284 -13.83 -21.29 17.55
C SER A 284 -13.39 -20.29 16.47
N TRP A 285 -12.11 -19.88 16.47
CA TRP A 285 -11.57 -19.00 15.45
C TRP A 285 -11.32 -19.72 14.12
N ARG A 286 -11.16 -21.05 14.13
CA ARG A 286 -11.12 -21.84 12.89
C ARG A 286 -12.49 -21.83 12.21
N ASP A 287 -13.55 -22.08 12.98
CA ASP A 287 -14.93 -22.01 12.49
C ASP A 287 -15.27 -20.61 11.98
N LEU A 288 -14.84 -19.58 12.72
CA LEU A 288 -15.02 -18.18 12.31
C LEU A 288 -14.29 -17.87 11.00
N ALA A 289 -13.08 -18.39 10.79
CA ALA A 289 -12.33 -18.24 9.54
C ALA A 289 -13.05 -18.91 8.36
N VAL A 290 -13.56 -20.13 8.54
CA VAL A 290 -14.37 -20.84 7.53
C VAL A 290 -15.63 -20.04 7.21
N HIS A 291 -16.31 -19.53 8.25
CA HIS A 291 -17.48 -18.69 8.11
C HIS A 291 -17.17 -17.43 7.28
N GLN A 292 -16.03 -16.77 7.53
CA GLN A 292 -15.58 -15.61 6.75
C GLN A 292 -15.43 -15.92 5.25
N ILE A 293 -14.90 -17.10 4.89
CA ILE A 293 -14.74 -17.53 3.49
C ILE A 293 -16.10 -17.79 2.83
N ARG A 294 -16.96 -18.59 3.49
CA ARG A 294 -18.28 -18.96 2.95
C ARG A 294 -19.17 -17.73 2.74
N HIS A 295 -19.24 -16.82 3.71
CA HIS A 295 -20.02 -15.60 3.56
C HIS A 295 -19.53 -14.72 2.42
N ARG A 296 -18.22 -14.54 2.28
CA ARG A 296 -17.67 -13.72 1.17
C ARG A 296 -17.96 -14.34 -0.18
N LEU A 297 -17.84 -15.66 -0.32
CA LEU A 297 -18.23 -16.37 -1.54
C LEU A 297 -19.71 -16.13 -1.87
N ALA A 298 -20.61 -16.29 -0.89
CA ALA A 298 -22.05 -16.12 -1.11
C ALA A 298 -22.43 -14.69 -1.57
N HIS A 299 -21.70 -13.68 -1.12
CA HIS A 299 -22.00 -12.28 -1.43
C HIS A 299 -21.27 -11.74 -2.66
N LEU A 300 -20.02 -12.17 -2.88
CA LEU A 300 -19.10 -11.58 -3.84
C LEU A 300 -18.77 -12.47 -5.03
N VAL A 301 -19.33 -13.70 -5.07
CA VAL A 301 -19.19 -14.59 -6.22
C VAL A 301 -20.55 -14.91 -6.81
N ARG A 302 -20.76 -14.54 -8.07
CA ARG A 302 -21.99 -14.84 -8.82
C ARG A 302 -21.61 -15.34 -10.21
N ASP A 303 -22.14 -16.49 -10.62
CA ASP A 303 -21.85 -17.12 -11.91
C ASP A 303 -20.35 -17.27 -12.21
N GLY A 304 -19.55 -17.43 -11.15
CA GLY A 304 -18.10 -17.51 -11.22
C GLY A 304 -17.35 -16.20 -11.38
N VAL A 305 -18.06 -15.08 -11.47
CA VAL A 305 -17.51 -13.73 -11.38
C VAL A 305 -17.18 -13.43 -9.92
N VAL A 306 -15.91 -13.09 -9.66
CA VAL A 306 -15.47 -12.61 -8.34
C VAL A 306 -15.48 -11.09 -8.37
N CYS A 307 -16.29 -10.48 -7.52
CA CYS A 307 -16.30 -9.04 -7.26
C CYS A 307 -15.35 -8.72 -6.10
N GLN A 308 -14.64 -7.59 -6.18
CA GLN A 308 -13.74 -7.17 -5.11
C GLN A 308 -14.50 -6.96 -3.80
N ARG A 309 -15.62 -6.24 -3.87
CA ARG A 309 -16.38 -5.80 -2.70
C ARG A 309 -17.83 -5.52 -3.05
N ALA A 310 -18.66 -5.34 -2.04
CA ALA A 310 -20.04 -4.89 -2.19
C ALA A 310 -20.46 -4.16 -0.91
N PRO A 311 -21.37 -3.16 -0.99
CA PRO A 311 -22.19 -2.82 0.16
C PRO A 311 -22.90 -4.08 0.67
N LEU A 312 -23.09 -4.22 1.98
CA LEU A 312 -23.81 -5.37 2.54
C LEU A 312 -25.24 -5.43 1.96
N GLY A 313 -25.58 -6.55 1.30
CA GLY A 313 -26.85 -6.73 0.58
C GLY A 313 -26.93 -5.99 -0.78
N GLY A 314 -25.88 -5.28 -1.19
CA GLY A 314 -25.80 -4.53 -2.44
C GLY A 314 -25.18 -5.30 -3.61
N PRO A 315 -25.07 -4.67 -4.79
CA PRO A 315 -24.39 -5.23 -5.94
C PRO A 315 -22.87 -5.28 -5.73
N GLY A 316 -22.22 -6.27 -6.34
CA GLY A 316 -20.77 -6.37 -6.36
C GLY A 316 -20.12 -5.30 -7.24
N GLU A 317 -18.98 -4.79 -6.77
CA GLU A 317 -18.13 -3.81 -7.45
C GLU A 317 -16.85 -4.47 -7.96
N GLN A 318 -16.28 -3.91 -9.03
CA GLN A 318 -15.01 -4.34 -9.63
C GLN A 318 -14.99 -5.85 -9.97
N PRO A 319 -15.95 -6.32 -10.80
CA PRO A 319 -15.96 -7.72 -11.24
C PRO A 319 -14.66 -8.04 -11.97
N HIS A 320 -14.14 -9.27 -11.79
CA HIS A 320 -12.96 -9.77 -12.50
C HIS A 320 -11.67 -8.96 -12.32
N TRP A 321 -11.61 -8.07 -11.33
CA TRP A 321 -10.36 -7.40 -10.99
C TRP A 321 -9.32 -8.43 -10.52
N ALA A 322 -8.21 -8.53 -11.24
CA ALA A 322 -7.23 -9.60 -11.08
C ALA A 322 -6.62 -9.61 -9.67
N ARG A 323 -6.41 -8.44 -9.06
CA ARG A 323 -5.85 -8.36 -7.70
C ARG A 323 -6.81 -8.89 -6.63
N ALA A 324 -8.12 -8.64 -6.75
CA ALA A 324 -9.12 -9.24 -5.86
C ALA A 324 -9.11 -10.77 -5.94
N ASN A 325 -9.00 -11.31 -7.16
CA ASN A 325 -8.90 -12.76 -7.38
C ASN A 325 -7.62 -13.33 -6.77
N ALA A 326 -6.49 -12.63 -6.90
CA ALA A 326 -5.23 -13.03 -6.29
C ALA A 326 -5.32 -13.06 -4.76
N TRP A 327 -5.89 -12.04 -4.12
CA TRP A 327 -6.09 -12.01 -2.67
C TRP A 327 -7.05 -13.09 -2.19
N PHE A 328 -8.11 -13.35 -2.95
CA PHE A 328 -9.02 -14.45 -2.64
C PHE A 328 -8.31 -15.80 -2.65
N LEU A 329 -7.60 -16.13 -3.73
CA LEU A 329 -6.90 -17.41 -3.84
C LEU A 329 -5.79 -17.55 -2.81
N LEU A 330 -4.99 -16.50 -2.60
CA LEU A 330 -3.93 -16.51 -1.61
C LEU A 330 -4.51 -16.71 -0.20
N GLY A 331 -5.55 -15.96 0.14
CA GLY A 331 -6.27 -16.08 1.40
C GLY A 331 -6.85 -17.47 1.60
N LEU A 332 -7.51 -18.04 0.59
CA LEU A 332 -8.05 -19.39 0.64
C LEU A 332 -6.96 -20.45 0.85
N VAL A 333 -5.90 -20.43 0.05
CA VAL A 333 -4.77 -21.38 0.19
C VAL A 333 -4.15 -21.31 1.58
N LYS A 334 -3.86 -20.10 2.05
CA LYS A 334 -3.24 -19.87 3.36
C LYS A 334 -4.15 -20.30 4.51
N THR A 335 -5.46 -20.00 4.40
CA THR A 335 -6.47 -20.45 5.37
C THR A 335 -6.54 -21.98 5.40
N LEU A 336 -6.61 -22.65 4.26
CA LEU A 336 -6.67 -24.12 4.20
C LEU A 336 -5.45 -24.78 4.82
N ARG A 337 -4.25 -24.24 4.58
CA ARG A 337 -3.02 -24.71 5.22
C ARG A 337 -3.07 -24.55 6.75
N ALA A 338 -3.62 -23.45 7.24
CA ALA A 338 -3.74 -23.19 8.67
C ALA A 338 -4.84 -24.03 9.36
N LEU A 339 -5.91 -24.38 8.63
CA LEU A 339 -7.01 -25.19 9.14
C LEU A 339 -6.63 -26.67 9.39
N GLY A 340 -5.60 -27.18 8.71
CA GLY A 340 -5.11 -28.55 8.93
C GLY A 340 -6.13 -29.61 8.53
N ASP A 341 -6.70 -30.30 9.51
CA ASP A 341 -7.63 -31.42 9.38
C ASP A 341 -9.11 -31.04 9.46
N HIS A 342 -9.43 -29.75 9.50
CA HIS A 342 -10.82 -29.27 9.55
C HIS A 342 -11.68 -29.78 8.37
N ASP A 343 -12.93 -30.16 8.65
CA ASP A 343 -13.90 -30.67 7.66
C ASP A 343 -14.19 -29.76 6.45
N PHE A 344 -13.84 -28.46 6.52
CA PHE A 344 -13.99 -27.55 5.39
C PHE A 344 -12.90 -27.73 4.33
N VAL A 345 -11.76 -28.34 4.67
CA VAL A 345 -10.60 -28.42 3.79
C VAL A 345 -10.91 -29.08 2.42
N PRO A 346 -11.65 -30.21 2.34
CA PRO A 346 -12.05 -30.78 1.06
C PRO A 346 -12.89 -29.83 0.19
N GLU A 347 -13.86 -29.14 0.78
CA GLU A 347 -14.69 -28.12 0.11
C GLU A 347 -13.81 -26.97 -0.40
N GLY A 348 -12.93 -26.45 0.46
CA GLY A 348 -12.02 -25.37 0.12
C GLY A 348 -11.05 -25.72 -1.01
N ILE A 349 -10.55 -26.96 -1.06
CA ILE A 349 -9.71 -27.43 -2.18
C ILE A 349 -10.50 -27.47 -3.49
N ALA A 350 -11.76 -27.89 -3.46
CA ALA A 350 -12.62 -27.89 -4.65
C ALA A 350 -12.90 -26.47 -5.15
N LEU A 351 -13.15 -25.52 -4.23
CA LEU A 351 -13.30 -24.10 -4.53
C LEU A 351 -12.01 -23.53 -5.15
N LEU A 352 -10.85 -23.80 -4.52
CA LEU A 352 -9.55 -23.37 -5.03
C LEU A 352 -9.31 -23.86 -6.46
N ARG A 353 -9.54 -25.14 -6.75
CA ARG A 353 -9.37 -25.71 -8.10
C ARG A 353 -10.27 -25.03 -9.12
N THR A 354 -11.54 -24.83 -8.76
CA THR A 354 -12.54 -24.19 -9.64
C THR A 354 -12.13 -22.77 -10.01
N HIS A 355 -11.75 -21.96 -9.02
CA HIS A 355 -11.34 -20.57 -9.25
C HIS A 355 -9.97 -20.47 -9.93
N ALA A 356 -9.00 -21.31 -9.56
CA ALA A 356 -7.70 -21.36 -10.22
C ALA A 356 -7.81 -21.71 -11.71
N ALA A 357 -8.66 -22.68 -12.07
CA ALA A 357 -8.89 -23.04 -13.48
C ALA A 357 -9.44 -21.85 -14.30
N ARG A 358 -10.37 -21.07 -13.73
CA ARG A 358 -10.91 -19.86 -14.38
C ARG A 358 -9.86 -18.78 -14.56
N ILE A 359 -9.03 -18.54 -13.55
CA ILE A 359 -7.95 -17.54 -13.64
C ILE A 359 -6.91 -17.97 -14.66
N LEU A 360 -6.51 -19.26 -14.67
CA LEU A 360 -5.59 -19.80 -15.67
C LEU A 360 -6.13 -19.65 -17.10
N ALA A 361 -7.44 -19.84 -17.32
CA ALA A 361 -8.06 -19.62 -18.61
C ALA A 361 -8.00 -18.16 -19.09
N ALA A 362 -7.82 -17.19 -18.18
CA ALA A 362 -7.65 -15.77 -18.48
C ALA A 362 -6.16 -15.34 -18.59
N GLN A 363 -5.21 -16.28 -18.51
CA GLN A 363 -3.80 -15.98 -18.64
C GLN A 363 -3.47 -15.55 -20.08
N ARG A 364 -2.71 -14.46 -20.21
CA ARG A 364 -2.23 -13.97 -21.50
C ARG A 364 -1.10 -14.85 -22.05
N PRO A 365 -0.81 -14.77 -23.37
CA PRO A 365 0.29 -15.53 -23.98
C PRO A 365 1.69 -15.27 -23.39
N ASP A 366 1.91 -14.12 -22.75
CA ASP A 366 3.16 -13.78 -22.08
C ASP A 366 3.23 -14.29 -20.62
N GLY A 367 2.23 -15.05 -20.18
CA GLY A 367 2.15 -15.63 -18.84
C GLY A 367 1.62 -14.66 -17.77
N LEU A 368 1.25 -13.44 -18.13
CA LEU A 368 0.71 -12.44 -17.20
C LEU A 368 -0.83 -12.39 -17.24
N TRP A 369 -1.41 -11.62 -16.32
CA TRP A 369 -2.84 -11.30 -16.32
C TRP A 369 -3.04 -9.80 -16.49
N SER A 370 -4.09 -9.42 -17.21
CA SER A 370 -4.52 -8.03 -17.29
C SER A 370 -5.18 -7.58 -15.98
N VAL A 371 -5.37 -6.27 -15.80
CA VAL A 371 -5.94 -5.73 -14.56
C VAL A 371 -7.35 -6.25 -14.32
N TYR A 372 -8.13 -6.40 -15.39
CA TYR A 372 -9.38 -7.16 -15.40
C TYR A 372 -9.17 -8.41 -16.23
N LEU A 373 -9.63 -9.55 -15.71
CA LEU A 373 -9.43 -10.85 -16.35
C LEU A 373 -10.25 -11.02 -17.63
N ASP A 374 -11.37 -10.30 -17.72
CA ASP A 374 -12.34 -10.32 -18.83
C ASP A 374 -12.17 -9.15 -19.80
N ASP A 375 -11.45 -8.09 -19.42
CA ASP A 375 -11.12 -6.95 -20.28
C ASP A 375 -9.61 -6.68 -20.29
N PRO A 376 -8.86 -7.28 -21.24
CA PRO A 376 -7.42 -7.09 -21.33
C PRO A 376 -6.98 -5.67 -21.68
N ALA A 377 -7.87 -4.84 -22.26
CA ALA A 377 -7.59 -3.47 -22.67
C ALA A 377 -7.91 -2.44 -21.58
N ALA A 378 -8.67 -2.84 -20.55
CA ALA A 378 -9.00 -1.98 -19.44
C ALA A 378 -7.75 -1.49 -18.72
N SER A 379 -7.69 -0.18 -18.51
CA SER A 379 -6.76 0.41 -17.56
C SER A 379 -7.16 0.02 -16.14
N PRO A 380 -6.20 0.00 -15.20
CA PRO A 380 -6.54 -0.21 -13.80
C PRO A 380 -7.62 0.78 -13.36
N PRO A 381 -8.57 0.35 -12.50
CA PRO A 381 -9.50 1.30 -11.92
C PRO A 381 -8.68 2.39 -11.21
N PRO A 382 -9.13 3.64 -11.21
CA PRO A 382 -8.62 4.59 -10.23
C PRO A 382 -8.73 3.91 -8.86
N PRO A 383 -7.73 3.99 -7.97
CA PRO A 383 -7.67 3.22 -6.74
C PRO A 383 -9.05 3.19 -6.09
N SER A 384 -9.66 1.99 -6.07
CA SER A 384 -10.90 1.75 -5.36
C SER A 384 -10.61 2.07 -3.90
N ARG A 385 -11.32 3.04 -3.32
CA ARG A 385 -11.23 3.47 -1.90
C ARG A 385 -10.54 2.39 -1.01
N PRO A 386 -9.29 2.56 -0.52
CA PRO A 386 -9.08 2.21 0.88
C PRO A 386 -10.09 3.08 1.63
N CYS A 387 -10.93 2.56 2.52
CA CYS A 387 -11.97 3.30 3.25
C CYS A 387 -11.72 4.83 3.32
N ALA A 388 -12.24 5.56 2.31
CA ALA A 388 -12.09 6.98 1.90
C ALA A 388 -10.71 7.73 2.00
N PRO A 389 -10.44 8.76 1.16
CA PRO A 389 -10.48 8.81 -0.30
C PRO A 389 -9.07 9.03 -0.89
N CYS A 390 -8.71 8.29 -1.94
CA CYS A 390 -7.48 8.50 -2.70
C CYS A 390 -7.67 7.98 -4.13
N GLY A 391 -7.69 8.84 -5.15
CA GLY A 391 -8.08 8.47 -6.53
C GLY A 391 -7.24 9.12 -7.63
N ALA A 392 -6.25 8.43 -8.21
CA ALA A 392 -5.63 8.84 -9.47
C ALA A 392 -5.52 7.70 -10.48
N THR A 393 -5.92 8.01 -11.71
CA THR A 393 -5.35 7.46 -12.93
C THR A 393 -3.99 8.09 -13.19
N GLY A 394 -3.04 7.34 -13.74
CA GLY A 394 -1.74 7.84 -14.17
C GLY A 394 -1.19 6.98 -15.30
N SER A 395 -1.69 7.17 -16.52
CA SER A 395 -1.01 6.67 -17.72
C SER A 395 -0.09 7.76 -18.25
N THR A 396 1.22 7.49 -18.24
CA THR A 396 2.19 8.23 -19.03
C THR A 396 2.16 7.72 -20.46
N SER A 397 1.70 8.53 -21.42
CA SER A 397 2.10 8.40 -22.82
C SER A 397 2.29 9.78 -23.46
N PRO A 398 3.39 10.05 -24.19
CA PRO A 398 3.76 11.39 -24.62
C PRO A 398 3.32 11.65 -26.07
N SER A 399 2.05 12.01 -26.29
CA SER A 399 1.67 12.67 -27.55
C SER A 399 0.25 13.24 -27.47
N CYS A 400 0.11 14.51 -27.10
CA CYS A 400 -0.96 15.33 -27.65
C CYS A 400 -0.58 16.81 -27.53
N SER A 401 0.27 17.26 -28.45
CA SER A 401 0.33 18.67 -28.82
C SER A 401 -0.39 18.82 -30.15
N ARG A 402 -1.15 19.92 -30.28
CA ARG A 402 -1.88 20.43 -31.46
C ARG A 402 -3.34 19.96 -31.61
N ARG A 403 -4.27 20.84 -31.25
CA ARG A 403 -5.08 21.70 -32.16
C ARG A 403 -6.31 22.21 -31.40
N CYS A 404 -6.23 23.44 -30.90
CA CYS A 404 -7.43 24.26 -30.72
C CYS A 404 -7.33 25.39 -31.74
N SER A 405 -7.76 25.10 -32.97
CA SER A 405 -8.07 26.11 -33.98
C SER A 405 -9.56 26.42 -33.87
N SER A 406 -9.81 27.65 -33.46
CA SER A 406 -11.01 28.47 -33.62
C SER A 406 -11.99 28.06 -34.72
N SER A 407 -13.29 28.08 -34.39
CA SER A 407 -14.36 28.59 -35.27
C SER A 407 -15.59 29.03 -34.44
N PRO A 408 -16.41 29.98 -34.93
CA PRO A 408 -17.10 31.00 -34.14
C PRO A 408 -18.61 30.69 -33.94
N PRO A 409 -19.38 31.54 -33.22
CA PRO A 409 -20.72 31.18 -32.77
C PRO A 409 -21.77 31.39 -33.87
N SER A 410 -22.71 30.45 -33.97
CA SER A 410 -23.92 30.60 -34.77
C SER A 410 -25.14 30.77 -33.85
N THR A 411 -25.85 31.88 -34.03
CA THR A 411 -27.23 32.08 -33.57
C THR A 411 -28.14 32.28 -34.81
N PRO A 412 -29.48 32.25 -34.69
CA PRO A 412 -30.31 31.30 -35.44
C PRO A 412 -31.34 31.97 -36.37
N ALA A 413 -31.98 31.20 -37.25
CA ALA A 413 -33.33 31.51 -37.76
C ALA A 413 -33.93 30.34 -38.56
N ARG A 414 -35.19 29.99 -38.18
CA ARG A 414 -36.40 29.75 -39.00
C ARG A 414 -36.30 28.74 -40.18
N GLU A 415 -37.27 27.86 -40.43
CA GLU A 415 -38.71 27.83 -40.16
C GLU A 415 -39.17 26.51 -39.53
#